data_AF-A0A847Z6D3-F1
#
_entry.id   AF-A0A847Z6D3-F1
#
_cell.length_a   1.000
_cell.length_b   1.000
_cell.length_c   1.000
_cell.angle_alpha   90.00
_cell.angle_beta   90.00
_cell.angle_gamma   90.00
#
_symmetry.space_group_name_H-M   'P 1'
#
loop_
_entity.id
_entity.type
_entity.pdbx_description
1 polymer ?
#
loop_
_entity_poly.entity_id
_entity_poly.type
_entity_poly.pdbx_seq_one_letter_code
_entity_poly.pdbx_strand_id
1 'polypeptide(L)'
;MEKIEHKLINADIDEIVKILNYYQDEWKFRQTHFWNLAIKMFTLNLIITMLPFVSNIGGMAIISSIPPYAYLIAAIIISLIELFVLLAEGIRHIDISRTRSRINNMLPTPYRYYENEADEKRKSDYDRLIKKIFKTDKHMPESIPWIMFLLQMLLEFFVAMVLILCADCTVLCKELIGVIAFIITGLSAAAVHRLRKS
;
A
#
# COMPACT_ATOMS: atom_id res chain seq x y z
N MET A 1 -7.10 23.41 -55.42
CA MET A 1 -7.47 22.20 -54.65
C MET A 1 -6.49 21.95 -53.51
N GLU A 2 -5.18 22.05 -53.77
CA GLU A 2 -4.11 21.87 -52.76
C GLU A 2 -4.28 22.68 -51.45
N LYS A 3 -4.67 23.96 -51.52
CA LYS A 3 -4.94 24.78 -50.31
C LYS A 3 -6.15 24.33 -49.47
N ILE A 4 -7.10 23.62 -50.06
CA ILE A 4 -8.30 23.15 -49.38
C ILE A 4 -8.02 21.80 -48.72
N GLU A 5 -7.32 20.89 -49.41
CA GLU A 5 -6.84 19.62 -48.84
C GLU A 5 -5.90 19.83 -47.65
N HIS A 6 -4.97 20.78 -47.75
CA HIS A 6 -4.05 21.08 -46.65
C HIS A 6 -4.77 21.67 -45.41
N LYS A 7 -5.89 22.40 -45.61
CA LYS A 7 -6.73 22.90 -44.51
C LYS A 7 -7.56 21.78 -43.87
N LEU A 8 -8.07 20.84 -44.66
CA LEU A 8 -8.82 19.68 -44.17
C LEU A 8 -7.93 18.74 -43.35
N ILE A 9 -6.71 18.46 -43.83
CA ILE A 9 -5.71 17.66 -43.11
C ILE A 9 -5.33 18.34 -41.79
N ASN A 10 -5.10 19.66 -41.79
CA ASN A 10 -4.74 20.38 -40.57
C ASN A 10 -5.88 20.42 -39.54
N ALA A 11 -7.13 20.58 -39.98
CA ALA A 11 -8.30 20.57 -39.09
C ALA A 11 -8.50 19.21 -38.41
N ASP A 12 -8.24 18.11 -39.12
CA ASP A 12 -8.30 16.74 -38.57
C ASP A 12 -7.16 16.49 -37.55
N ILE A 13 -5.94 16.98 -37.84
CA ILE A 13 -4.81 16.91 -36.90
C ILE A 13 -5.10 17.66 -35.61
N ASP A 14 -5.65 18.88 -35.69
CA ASP A 14 -5.98 19.68 -34.50
C ASP A 14 -7.01 18.97 -33.60
N GLU A 15 -7.98 18.28 -34.19
CA GLU A 15 -8.96 17.48 -33.46
C GLU A 15 -8.31 16.28 -32.77
N ILE A 16 -7.46 15.53 -33.48
CA ILE A 16 -6.72 14.38 -32.92
C ILE A 16 -5.83 14.84 -31.75
N VAL A 17 -5.12 15.97 -31.90
CA VAL A 17 -4.27 16.54 -30.84
C VAL A 17 -5.11 16.95 -29.63
N LYS A 18 -6.28 17.55 -29.84
CA LYS A 18 -7.19 17.92 -28.75
C LYS A 18 -7.67 16.69 -27.98
N ILE A 19 -8.03 15.62 -28.68
CA ILE A 19 -8.43 14.34 -28.07
C ILE A 19 -7.24 13.72 -27.32
N LEU A 20 -6.04 13.74 -27.90
CA LEU A 20 -4.83 13.23 -27.26
C LEU A 20 -4.52 13.95 -25.94
N ASN A 21 -4.61 15.29 -25.93
CA ASN A 21 -4.43 16.10 -24.73
C ASN A 21 -5.45 15.75 -23.64
N TYR A 22 -6.72 15.58 -24.01
CA TYR A 22 -7.76 15.13 -23.07
C TYR A 22 -7.39 13.78 -22.42
N TYR A 23 -6.99 12.79 -23.22
CA TYR A 23 -6.57 11.48 -22.68
C TYR A 23 -5.27 11.55 -21.87
N GLN A 24 -4.38 12.49 -22.18
CA GLN A 24 -3.16 12.70 -21.40
C GLN A 24 -3.45 13.27 -20.02
N ASP A 25 -4.36 14.24 -19.93
CA ASP A 25 -4.76 14.82 -18.66
C ASP A 25 -5.58 13.83 -17.81
N GLU A 26 -6.48 13.08 -18.45
CA GLU A 26 -7.21 11.99 -17.80
C GLU A 26 -6.27 10.91 -17.25
N TRP A 27 -5.23 10.54 -18.02
CA TRP A 27 -4.21 9.60 -17.58
C TRP A 27 -3.47 10.11 -16.33
N LYS A 28 -3.03 11.38 -16.33
CA LYS A 28 -2.37 11.99 -15.16
C LYS A 28 -3.29 12.01 -13.94
N PHE A 29 -4.54 12.42 -14.12
CA PHE A 29 -5.54 12.44 -13.05
C PHE A 29 -5.71 11.05 -12.43
N ARG A 30 -5.84 10.01 -13.26
CA ARG A 30 -6.01 8.63 -12.78
C ARG A 30 -4.79 8.07 -12.11
N GLN A 31 -3.59 8.37 -12.62
CA GLN A 31 -2.35 7.99 -11.95
C GLN A 31 -2.30 8.59 -10.54
N THR A 32 -2.58 9.90 -10.40
CA THR A 32 -2.64 10.56 -9.08
C THR A 32 -3.74 9.97 -8.21
N HIS A 33 -4.92 9.69 -8.76
CA HIS A 33 -6.04 9.09 -8.03
C HIS A 33 -5.69 7.68 -7.51
N PHE A 34 -5.08 6.85 -8.35
CA PHE A 34 -4.64 5.50 -8.00
C PHE A 34 -3.69 5.52 -6.80
N TRP A 35 -2.63 6.34 -6.86
CA TRP A 35 -1.66 6.43 -5.76
C TRP A 35 -2.28 6.99 -4.48
N ASN A 36 -3.14 8.00 -4.59
CA ASN A 36 -3.86 8.53 -3.43
C ASN A 36 -4.76 7.48 -2.78
N LEU A 37 -5.44 6.66 -3.57
CA LEU A 37 -6.28 5.58 -3.09
C LEU A 37 -5.45 4.49 -2.41
N ALA A 38 -4.36 4.07 -3.05
CA ALA A 38 -3.46 3.06 -2.51
C ALA A 38 -2.86 3.47 -1.16
N ILE A 39 -2.37 4.71 -1.03
CA ILE A 39 -1.83 5.24 0.24
C ILE A 39 -2.92 5.29 1.32
N LYS A 40 -4.14 5.69 0.98
CA LYS A 40 -5.26 5.76 1.95
C LYS A 40 -5.64 4.37 2.46
N MET A 41 -5.76 3.39 1.58
CA MET A 41 -6.12 2.01 1.95
C MET A 41 -5.01 1.36 2.77
N PHE A 42 -3.76 1.49 2.33
CA PHE A 42 -2.58 1.05 3.10
C PHE A 42 -2.56 1.65 4.51
N THR A 43 -2.79 2.96 4.62
CA THR A 43 -2.80 3.67 5.91
C THR A 43 -3.94 3.18 6.82
N LEU A 44 -5.14 3.00 6.26
CA LEU A 44 -6.29 2.47 7.01
C LEU A 44 -5.98 1.07 7.55
N ASN A 45 -5.41 0.22 6.70
CA ASN A 45 -5.10 -1.15 7.07
C ASN A 45 -3.98 -1.22 8.12
N LEU A 46 -2.97 -0.34 8.01
CA LEU A 46 -1.94 -0.16 9.04
C LEU A 46 -2.53 0.25 10.39
N ILE A 47 -3.48 1.20 10.41
CA ILE A 47 -4.14 1.65 11.64
C ILE A 47 -4.87 0.47 12.31
N ILE A 48 -5.62 -0.31 11.55
CA ILE A 48 -6.39 -1.45 12.07
C ILE A 48 -5.46 -2.52 12.64
N THR A 49 -4.38 -2.82 11.92
CA THR A 49 -3.36 -3.79 12.31
C THR A 49 -2.60 -3.34 13.58
N MET A 50 -2.34 -2.05 13.74
CA MET A 50 -1.62 -1.48 14.89
C MET A 50 -2.52 -1.17 16.10
N LEU A 51 -3.84 -1.09 15.93
CA LEU A 51 -4.79 -0.75 16.98
C LEU A 51 -4.59 -1.54 18.30
N PRO A 52 -4.45 -2.88 18.29
CA PRO A 52 -4.23 -3.65 19.52
C PRO A 52 -2.91 -3.33 20.24
N PHE A 53 -1.88 -2.81 19.54
CA PHE A 53 -0.66 -2.34 20.19
C PHE A 53 -0.87 -1.00 20.87
N VAL A 54 -1.53 -0.08 20.18
CA VAL A 54 -1.79 1.26 20.68
C VAL A 54 -2.67 1.21 21.94
N SER A 55 -3.64 0.28 22.02
CA SER A 55 -4.38 0.05 23.27
C SER A 55 -3.51 -0.43 24.41
N ASN A 56 -2.68 -1.44 24.15
CA ASN A 56 -1.89 -2.10 25.18
C ASN A 56 -0.78 -1.20 25.73
N ILE A 57 -0.12 -0.43 24.86
CA ILE A 57 0.96 0.49 25.26
C ILE A 57 0.39 1.79 25.85
N GLY A 58 -0.67 2.33 25.25
CA GLY A 58 -1.23 3.63 25.62
C GLY A 58 -2.09 3.61 26.88
N GLY A 59 -2.31 2.44 27.50
CA GLY A 59 -3.22 2.29 28.64
C GLY A 59 -4.67 2.65 28.30
N MET A 60 -4.98 2.78 27.01
CA MET A 60 -6.33 3.07 26.55
C MET A 60 -7.13 1.77 26.60
N ALA A 61 -8.19 1.75 27.40
CA ALA A 61 -9.19 0.70 27.39
C ALA A 61 -9.98 0.77 26.08
N ILE A 62 -9.36 0.37 24.97
CA ILE A 62 -10.10 -0.06 23.80
C ILE A 62 -10.99 -1.20 24.28
N ILE A 63 -12.26 -1.15 23.86
CA ILE A 63 -13.34 -2.07 24.20
C ILE A 63 -12.77 -3.45 24.58
N SER A 64 -12.64 -3.70 25.87
CA SER A 64 -11.91 -4.85 26.42
C SER A 64 -12.57 -6.19 26.08
N SER A 65 -13.74 -6.15 25.43
CA SER A 65 -14.48 -7.30 24.94
C SER A 65 -14.06 -7.76 23.54
N ILE A 66 -13.28 -6.98 22.78
CA ILE A 66 -12.85 -7.39 21.44
C ILE A 66 -11.51 -8.15 21.55
N PRO A 67 -11.46 -9.43 21.15
CA PRO A 67 -10.23 -10.19 21.22
C PRO A 67 -9.22 -9.71 20.16
N PRO A 68 -7.90 -9.73 20.46
CA PRO A 68 -6.86 -9.22 19.56
C PRO A 68 -6.88 -9.81 18.14
N TYR A 69 -7.26 -11.08 17.99
CA TYR A 69 -7.33 -11.74 16.68
C TYR A 69 -8.42 -11.16 15.77
N ALA A 70 -9.46 -10.51 16.32
CA ALA A 70 -10.52 -9.90 15.52
C ALA A 70 -9.99 -8.74 14.65
N TYR A 71 -9.00 -8.00 15.16
CA TYR A 71 -8.32 -6.94 14.40
C TYR A 71 -7.52 -7.50 13.22
N LEU A 72 -6.86 -8.66 13.41
CA LEU A 72 -6.14 -9.35 12.33
C LEU A 72 -7.10 -9.82 11.22
N ILE A 73 -8.23 -10.42 11.60
CA ILE A 73 -9.25 -10.86 10.63
C ILE A 73 -9.80 -9.65 9.87
N ALA A 74 -10.09 -8.55 10.57
CA ALA A 74 -10.56 -7.32 9.95
C ALA A 74 -9.52 -6.72 8.98
N ALA A 75 -8.23 -6.73 9.35
CA ALA A 75 -7.14 -6.30 8.48
C ALA A 75 -7.12 -7.13 7.19
N ILE A 76 -7.09 -8.46 7.29
CA ILE A 76 -7.09 -9.37 6.13
C ILE A 76 -8.27 -9.09 5.19
N ILE A 77 -9.48 -8.92 5.74
CA ILE A 77 -10.69 -8.62 4.94
C ILE A 77 -10.49 -7.29 4.18
N ILE A 78 -9.96 -6.27 4.86
CA ILE A 78 -9.72 -4.97 4.24
C ILE A 78 -8.61 -5.05 3.18
N SER A 79 -7.57 -5.84 3.38
CA SER A 79 -6.51 -6.09 2.39
C SER A 79 -7.05 -6.72 1.12
N LEU A 80 -8.02 -7.64 1.24
CA LEU A 80 -8.69 -8.24 0.08
C LEU A 80 -9.54 -7.20 -0.68
N ILE A 81 -10.26 -6.33 0.05
CA ILE A 81 -11.02 -5.23 -0.56
C ILE A 81 -10.07 -4.24 -1.25
N GLU A 82 -8.96 -3.89 -0.60
CA GLU A 82 -7.90 -3.05 -1.15
C GLU A 82 -7.37 -3.62 -2.46
N LEU A 83 -7.00 -4.91 -2.48
CA LEU A 83 -6.52 -5.58 -3.68
C LEU A 83 -7.55 -5.51 -4.81
N PHE A 84 -8.82 -5.81 -4.52
CA PHE A 84 -9.89 -5.74 -5.52
C PHE A 84 -10.02 -4.33 -6.12
N VAL A 85 -10.02 -3.29 -5.27
CA VAL A 85 -10.14 -1.90 -5.69
C VAL A 85 -8.94 -1.46 -6.52
N LEU A 86 -7.72 -1.78 -6.08
CA LEU A 86 -6.49 -1.40 -6.80
C LEU A 86 -6.34 -2.15 -8.12
N LEU A 87 -6.78 -3.41 -8.22
CA LEU A 87 -6.83 -4.13 -9.50
C LEU A 87 -7.82 -3.47 -10.46
N ALA A 88 -9.02 -3.13 -10.00
CA ALA A 88 -10.04 -2.48 -10.82
C ALA A 88 -9.55 -1.13 -11.37
N GLU A 89 -8.92 -0.30 -10.53
CA GLU A 89 -8.33 0.97 -10.97
C GLU A 89 -7.11 0.77 -11.87
N GLY A 90 -6.28 -0.24 -11.60
CA GLY A 90 -5.15 -0.60 -12.45
C GLY A 90 -5.56 -0.95 -13.88
N ILE A 91 -6.60 -1.77 -14.04
CA ILE A 91 -7.15 -2.13 -15.36
C ILE A 91 -7.64 -0.89 -16.11
N ARG A 92 -8.41 -0.02 -15.44
CA ARG A 92 -8.90 1.25 -16.03
C ARG A 92 -7.75 2.14 -16.49
N HIS A 93 -6.69 2.23 -15.69
CA HIS A 93 -5.51 3.02 -16.03
C HIS A 93 -4.78 2.48 -17.27
N ILE A 94 -4.68 1.17 -17.41
CA ILE A 94 -4.08 0.49 -18.58
C ILE A 94 -4.88 0.76 -19.85
N ASP A 95 -6.21 0.66 -19.79
CA ASP A 95 -7.07 0.89 -20.94
C ASP A 95 -6.95 2.32 -21.48
N ILE A 96 -6.83 3.30 -20.59
CA ILE A 96 -6.58 4.69 -20.97
C ILE A 96 -5.20 4.89 -21.56
N SER A 97 -4.18 4.24 -21.00
CA SER A 97 -2.82 4.26 -21.56
C SER A 97 -2.78 3.67 -22.98
N ARG A 98 -3.48 2.54 -23.20
CA ARG A 98 -3.62 1.91 -24.54
C ARG A 98 -4.39 2.82 -25.50
N THR A 99 -5.47 3.44 -25.05
CA THR A 99 -6.27 4.36 -25.88
C THR A 99 -5.46 5.58 -26.30
N ARG A 100 -4.74 6.20 -25.35
CA ARG A 100 -3.79 7.29 -25.61
C ARG A 100 -2.75 6.90 -26.66
N SER A 101 -2.16 5.71 -26.53
CA SER A 101 -1.18 5.18 -27.50
C SER A 101 -1.79 4.99 -28.89
N ARG A 102 -3.02 4.45 -28.98
CA ARG A 102 -3.73 4.29 -30.26
C ARG A 102 -3.99 5.63 -30.94
N ILE A 103 -4.46 6.63 -30.21
CA ILE A 103 -4.71 7.98 -30.73
C ILE A 103 -3.40 8.62 -31.19
N ASN A 104 -2.33 8.50 -30.39
CA ASN A 104 -1.02 9.00 -30.76
C ASN A 104 -0.50 8.39 -32.08
N ASN A 105 -0.78 7.10 -32.32
CA ASN A 105 -0.38 6.43 -33.55
C ASN A 105 -1.20 6.87 -34.79
N MET A 106 -2.35 7.51 -34.61
CA MET A 106 -3.13 8.13 -35.70
C MET A 106 -2.50 9.41 -36.21
N LEU A 107 -1.69 10.10 -35.40
CA LEU A 107 -0.97 11.30 -35.84
C LEU A 107 0.09 10.93 -36.90
N PRO A 108 0.34 11.81 -37.89
CA PRO A 108 1.46 11.64 -38.81
C PRO A 108 2.77 11.59 -38.03
N THR A 109 3.75 10.82 -38.51
CA THR A 109 5.05 10.62 -37.85
C THR A 109 5.72 11.88 -37.29
N PRO A 110 5.74 13.07 -37.94
CA PRO A 110 6.34 14.27 -37.35
C PRO A 110 5.60 14.84 -36.13
N TYR A 111 4.32 14.48 -35.95
CA TYR A 111 3.47 14.97 -34.85
C TYR A 111 3.22 13.93 -33.77
N ARG A 112 3.68 12.68 -33.96
CA ARG A 112 3.54 11.64 -32.93
C ARG A 112 4.34 12.04 -31.70
N TYR A 113 3.70 11.91 -30.55
CA TYR A 113 4.34 12.04 -29.26
C TYR A 113 5.24 10.82 -29.03
N TYR A 114 6.50 10.91 -29.43
CA TYR A 114 7.50 9.93 -29.02
C TYR A 114 7.97 10.31 -27.63
N GLU A 115 7.61 9.51 -26.65
CA GLU A 115 7.99 9.71 -25.24
C GLU A 115 9.53 9.61 -25.02
N ASN A 116 10.35 9.47 -26.08
CA ASN A 116 11.68 8.85 -26.02
C ASN A 116 12.86 9.58 -26.71
N GLU A 117 12.80 10.80 -27.26
CA GLU A 117 14.05 11.42 -27.80
C GLU A 117 14.52 12.68 -27.07
N ALA A 118 13.62 13.54 -26.57
CA ALA A 118 14.02 14.75 -25.84
C ALA A 118 14.22 14.51 -24.32
N ASP A 119 13.49 13.55 -23.73
CA ASP A 119 13.58 13.20 -22.32
C ASP A 119 14.70 12.19 -22.02
N GLU A 120 15.14 11.41 -23.01
CA GLU A 120 16.17 10.37 -22.84
C GLU A 120 17.56 10.98 -22.51
N LYS A 121 17.87 12.14 -23.10
CA LYS A 121 19.12 12.87 -22.86
C LYS A 121 19.15 13.62 -21.53
N ARG A 122 17.99 13.97 -20.92
CA ARG A 122 17.90 14.59 -19.59
C ARG A 122 17.70 13.58 -18.46
N LYS A 123 17.10 12.42 -18.72
CA LYS A 123 16.91 11.34 -17.74
C LYS A 123 18.14 10.48 -17.49
N SER A 124 19.08 10.38 -18.44
CA SER A 124 20.28 9.53 -18.42
C SER A 124 20.99 9.41 -17.05
N ASP A 125 21.18 10.53 -16.35
CA ASP A 125 22.07 10.56 -15.19
C ASP A 125 21.33 10.39 -13.86
N TYR A 126 20.04 10.74 -13.79
CA TYR A 126 19.21 10.58 -12.59
C TYR A 126 18.41 9.27 -12.60
N ASP A 127 17.91 8.83 -13.77
CA ASP A 127 17.19 7.56 -13.92
C ASP A 127 18.11 6.35 -13.72
N ARG A 128 19.43 6.44 -13.94
CA ARG A 128 20.32 5.27 -13.80
C ARG A 128 20.39 4.74 -12.36
N LEU A 129 20.20 5.61 -11.36
CA LEU A 129 20.13 5.28 -9.94
C LEU A 129 18.73 4.82 -9.53
N ILE A 130 17.68 5.54 -9.95
CA ILE A 130 16.30 5.21 -9.58
C ILE A 130 15.77 3.95 -10.31
N LYS A 131 16.15 3.72 -11.57
CA LYS A 131 15.76 2.54 -12.38
C LYS A 131 16.36 1.22 -11.89
N LYS A 132 17.41 1.28 -11.06
CA LYS A 132 17.95 0.11 -10.34
C LYS A 132 17.11 -0.30 -9.13
N ILE A 133 16.41 0.66 -8.51
CA ILE A 133 15.60 0.45 -7.29
C ILE A 133 14.11 0.27 -7.66
N PHE A 134 13.63 1.05 -8.64
CA PHE A 134 12.25 1.05 -9.13
C PHE A 134 12.24 0.72 -10.63
N LYS A 135 12.38 -0.58 -10.93
CA LYS A 135 12.23 -1.11 -12.29
C LYS A 135 10.75 -1.17 -12.70
N THR A 136 10.05 -0.05 -12.59
CA THR A 136 8.65 0.12 -13.00
C THR A 136 8.62 1.07 -14.18
N ASP A 137 8.34 0.51 -15.34
CA ASP A 137 8.24 1.21 -16.62
C ASP A 137 7.19 2.33 -16.58
N LYS A 138 7.27 3.24 -17.56
CA LYS A 138 6.34 4.35 -17.83
C LYS A 138 4.86 3.94 -17.93
N HIS A 139 4.58 2.64 -18.04
CA HIS A 139 3.27 2.05 -17.85
C HIS A 139 3.27 1.38 -16.49
N MET A 140 2.37 1.80 -15.60
CA MET A 140 2.13 1.11 -14.32
C MET A 140 1.95 -0.39 -14.63
N PRO A 141 2.93 -1.26 -14.31
CA PRO A 141 2.79 -2.65 -14.68
C PRO A 141 1.61 -3.25 -13.92
N GLU A 142 0.89 -4.16 -14.57
CA GLU A 142 -0.24 -4.91 -14.01
C GLU A 142 0.12 -5.59 -12.67
N SER A 143 1.40 -5.76 -12.39
CA SER A 143 1.95 -6.31 -11.16
C SER A 143 1.98 -5.35 -9.96
N ILE A 144 1.81 -4.03 -10.12
CA ILE A 144 1.90 -3.09 -8.98
C ILE A 144 0.88 -3.39 -7.87
N PRO A 145 -0.43 -3.55 -8.17
CA PRO A 145 -1.40 -3.88 -7.13
C PRO A 145 -1.04 -5.17 -6.38
N TRP A 146 -0.53 -6.17 -7.10
CA TRP A 146 -0.07 -7.43 -6.51
C TRP A 146 1.15 -7.25 -5.60
N ILE A 147 2.15 -6.48 -6.03
CA ILE A 147 3.36 -6.20 -5.23
C ILE A 147 2.98 -5.45 -3.95
N MET A 148 2.12 -4.43 -4.06
CA MET A 148 1.65 -3.68 -2.90
C MET A 148 0.89 -4.58 -1.92
N PHE A 149 -0.01 -5.42 -2.43
CA PHE A 149 -0.73 -6.38 -1.61
C PHE A 149 0.19 -7.40 -0.93
N LEU A 150 1.19 -7.94 -1.63
CA LEU A 150 2.15 -8.88 -1.05
C LEU A 150 3.00 -8.23 0.05
N LEU A 151 3.47 -6.99 -0.17
CA LEU A 151 4.20 -6.23 0.85
C LEU A 151 3.32 -5.99 2.08
N GLN A 152 2.04 -5.68 1.87
CA GLN A 152 1.09 -5.47 2.95
C GLN A 152 0.83 -6.76 3.74
N MET A 153 0.62 -7.89 3.06
CA MET A 153 0.46 -9.20 3.71
C MET A 153 1.69 -9.61 4.53
N LEU A 154 2.90 -9.33 4.02
CA LEU A 154 4.15 -9.59 4.76
C LEU A 154 4.24 -8.72 6.02
N LEU A 155 3.82 -7.46 5.94
CA LEU A 155 3.76 -6.56 7.08
C LEU A 155 2.75 -7.05 8.12
N GLU A 156 1.54 -7.41 7.70
CA GLU A 156 0.51 -7.98 8.58
C GLU A 156 0.98 -9.26 9.28
N PHE A 157 1.65 -10.15 8.53
CA PHE A 157 2.23 -11.37 9.09
C PHE A 157 3.28 -11.06 10.15
N PHE A 158 4.18 -10.11 9.88
CA PHE A 158 5.19 -9.70 10.85
C PHE A 158 4.55 -9.12 12.12
N VAL A 159 3.53 -8.27 11.96
CA VAL A 159 2.80 -7.70 13.09
C VAL A 159 2.07 -8.78 13.89
N ALA A 160 1.44 -9.74 13.22
CA ALA A 160 0.79 -10.89 13.86
C ALA A 160 1.81 -11.74 14.66
N MET A 161 2.97 -12.01 14.07
CA MET A 161 4.04 -12.74 14.75
C MET A 161 4.51 -12.01 16.01
N VAL A 162 4.71 -10.69 15.93
CA VAL A 162 5.06 -9.87 17.10
C VAL A 162 3.94 -9.90 18.15
N LEU A 163 2.66 -9.84 17.76
CA LEU A 163 1.53 -9.97 18.69
C LEU A 163 1.54 -11.29 19.45
N ILE A 164 1.77 -12.40 18.74
CA ILE A 164 1.82 -13.74 19.34
C ILE A 164 3.00 -13.82 20.31
N LEU A 165 4.19 -13.39 19.89
CA LEU A 165 5.38 -13.38 20.75
C LEU A 165 5.21 -12.48 21.98
N CYS A 166 4.59 -11.31 21.83
CA CYS A 166 4.30 -10.42 22.95
C CYS A 166 3.23 -10.98 23.89
N ALA A 167 2.18 -11.62 23.35
CA ALA A 167 1.15 -12.28 24.15
C ALA A 167 1.78 -13.40 25.00
N ASP A 168 2.62 -14.24 24.39
CA ASP A 168 3.32 -15.31 25.09
C ASP A 168 4.33 -14.76 26.11
N CYS A 169 4.98 -13.63 25.83
CA CYS A 169 5.88 -12.98 26.78
C CYS A 169 5.13 -12.35 27.97
N THR A 170 3.90 -11.86 27.77
CA THR A 170 3.03 -11.43 28.89
C THR A 170 2.50 -12.60 29.71
N VAL A 171 2.29 -13.77 29.09
CA VAL A 171 1.99 -15.02 29.82
C VAL A 171 3.22 -15.45 30.63
N LEU A 172 4.42 -15.41 30.05
CA LEU A 172 5.67 -15.70 30.76
C LEU A 172 5.92 -14.73 31.92
N CYS A 173 5.64 -13.43 31.74
CA CYS A 173 5.73 -12.43 32.82
C CYS A 173 4.67 -12.67 33.91
N LYS A 174 3.43 -13.02 33.55
CA LYS A 174 2.37 -13.33 34.53
C LYS A 174 2.64 -14.62 35.31
N GLU A 175 3.15 -15.65 34.63
CA GLU A 175 3.61 -16.91 35.25
C GLU A 175 4.80 -16.65 36.19
N LEU A 176 5.80 -15.86 35.75
CA LEU A 176 6.95 -15.52 36.58
C LEU A 176 6.57 -14.69 37.82
N ILE A 177 5.66 -13.71 37.67
CA ILE A 177 5.11 -12.94 38.79
C ILE A 177 4.29 -13.86 39.71
N GLY A 178 3.53 -14.81 39.17
CA GLY A 178 2.78 -15.82 39.94
C GLY A 178 3.70 -16.75 40.74
N VAL A 179 4.81 -17.21 40.14
CA VAL A 179 5.83 -18.03 40.81
C VAL A 179 6.55 -17.25 41.90
N ILE A 180 6.93 -16.00 41.63
CA ILE A 180 7.56 -15.11 42.63
C ILE A 180 6.58 -14.84 43.80
N ALA A 181 5.32 -14.55 43.51
CA ALA A 181 4.28 -14.37 44.53
C ALA A 181 4.06 -15.65 45.34
N PHE A 182 4.02 -16.82 44.71
CA PHE A 182 3.89 -18.12 45.39
C PHE A 182 5.08 -18.40 46.33
N ILE A 183 6.31 -18.11 45.89
CA ILE A 183 7.53 -18.26 46.70
C ILE A 183 7.50 -17.31 47.91
N ILE A 184 7.14 -16.04 47.71
CA ILE A 184 7.05 -15.04 48.79
C ILE A 184 5.96 -15.43 49.80
N THR A 185 4.81 -15.92 49.34
CA THR A 185 3.69 -16.35 50.20
C THR A 185 4.05 -17.63 50.97
N GLY A 186 4.76 -18.57 50.33
CA GLY A 186 5.26 -19.78 50.98
C GLY A 186 6.33 -19.49 52.05
N LEU A 187 7.26 -18.58 51.78
CA LEU A 187 8.31 -18.18 52.72
C LEU A 187 7.73 -17.44 53.94
N SER A 188 6.76 -16.55 53.72
CA SER A 188 6.07 -15.83 54.80
C SER A 188 5.22 -16.77 55.67
N ALA A 189 4.51 -17.73 55.07
CA ALA A 189 3.79 -18.77 55.84
C ALA A 189 4.74 -19.65 56.67
N ALA A 190 5.90 -20.03 56.11
CA ALA A 190 6.91 -20.80 56.83
C ALA A 190 7.55 -20.03 58.00
N ALA A 191 7.78 -18.73 57.82
CA ALA A 191 8.30 -17.85 58.87
C ALA A 191 7.31 -17.68 60.03
N VAL A 192 6.01 -17.47 59.73
CA VAL A 192 4.93 -17.40 60.73
C VAL A 192 4.77 -18.72 61.49
N HIS A 193 4.89 -19.86 60.79
CA HIS A 193 4.82 -21.16 61.45
C HIS A 193 6.01 -21.45 62.38
N ARG A 194 7.22 -20.93 62.07
CA ARG A 194 8.38 -21.03 62.98
C ARG A 194 8.22 -20.17 64.23
N LEU A 195 7.72 -18.94 64.10
CA LEU A 195 7.47 -18.04 65.23
C LEU A 195 6.38 -18.54 66.19
N ARG A 196 5.48 -19.41 65.73
CA ARG A 196 4.43 -20.01 66.56
C ARG A 196 4.91 -21.25 67.36
N LYS A 197 6.09 -21.78 67.03
CA LYS A 197 6.70 -22.94 67.71
C LYS A 197 7.81 -22.56 68.70
N SER A 198 8.24 -21.29 68.73
CA SER A 198 9.11 -20.69 69.76
C SER A 198 8.26 -20.06 70.85
#